data_AF-A0A250VT92-F1
#
_entry.id   AF-A0A250VT92-F1
#
_cell.length_a   1.000
_cell.length_b   1.000
_cell.length_c   1.000
_cell.angle_alpha   90.00
_cell.angle_beta   90.00
_cell.angle_gamma   90.00
#
_symmetry.space_group_name_H-M   'P 1'
#
loop_
_entity.id
_entity.type
_entity.pdbx_description
1 polymer ?
#
loop_
_entity_poly.entity_id
_entity_poly.type
_entity_poly.pdbx_seq_one_letter_code
_entity_poly.pdbx_strand_id
1 'polypeptide(L)'
;MTTFHAAIVHPDQTVTYCGEVDQDHVETVRALAGLEDVPRFVKEHPRQDGAFFVLRPDEEGGDLDWYQPVDAAPFTVRAPAPGLESAVAPQTAPSGPAYIDGVERLGGQVIGGAMDHPEAGPRFTWHVTVSPTGYFTSMASYLINAGFEPQVLYDPKTDRLGQFGPLTQSARALQNDGTRRTNREGTVNIQVEVVAMPSPPWTDGFDPAAKPNFRKLLAAGRAHNIPDVWPAGPPVTSSSQAMPRSRVIWQSEAGHYGHCHVPGNTHWDPGGIDITKVPGKAVAPTPPPPVPPKPATKPKVSLAHVVYAAKHDPAAAQGHTTHKAEVLLVERALAAEKLLASQYVDGSFGTLTVNAYKAWQGRLGYTGSAADGIPGKTSLAKLGSKHGFTITD
;
A
#
# COMPACT_ATOMS: atom_id res chain seq x y z
N MET A 1 31.62 -9.76 16.11
CA MET A 1 31.51 -10.38 14.77
C MET A 1 30.07 -10.23 14.34
N THR A 2 29.85 -9.79 13.10
CA THR A 2 28.50 -9.70 12.55
C THR A 2 28.04 -11.11 12.19
N THR A 3 26.89 -11.51 12.74
CA THR A 3 26.29 -12.83 12.50
C THR A 3 25.13 -12.67 11.55
N PHE A 4 25.08 -13.53 10.54
CA PHE A 4 24.08 -13.55 9.47
C PHE A 4 23.27 -14.84 9.57
N HIS A 5 22.08 -14.87 8.96
CA HIS A 5 21.24 -16.06 8.92
C HIS A 5 21.10 -16.53 7.47
N ALA A 6 21.34 -17.83 7.25
CA ALA A 6 21.26 -18.44 5.93
C ALA A 6 20.05 -19.36 5.81
N ALA A 7 19.42 -19.39 4.64
CA ALA A 7 18.34 -20.32 4.33
C ALA A 7 18.34 -20.72 2.85
N ILE A 8 17.90 -21.95 2.58
CA ILE A 8 17.73 -22.53 1.24
C ILE A 8 16.23 -22.64 0.96
N VAL A 9 15.80 -22.22 -0.23
CA VAL A 9 14.45 -22.47 -0.73
C VAL A 9 14.49 -23.65 -1.70
N HIS A 10 13.76 -24.70 -1.35
CA HIS A 10 13.67 -25.92 -2.15
C HIS A 10 12.67 -25.79 -3.30
N PRO A 11 12.73 -26.68 -4.32
CA PRO A 11 11.79 -26.67 -5.44
C PRO A 11 10.32 -26.83 -5.04
N ASP A 12 10.04 -27.46 -3.91
CA ASP A 12 8.69 -27.60 -3.34
C ASP A 12 8.25 -26.40 -2.48
N GLN A 13 9.02 -25.31 -2.54
CA GLN A 13 8.83 -24.07 -1.80
C GLN A 13 8.99 -24.19 -0.28
N THR A 14 9.50 -25.33 0.21
CA THR A 14 9.92 -25.43 1.60
C THR A 14 11.22 -24.68 1.83
N VAL A 15 11.38 -24.09 3.01
CA VAL A 15 12.59 -23.36 3.39
C VAL A 15 13.35 -24.15 4.44
N THR A 16 14.61 -24.47 4.18
CA THR A 16 15.52 -24.99 5.19
C THR A 16 16.35 -23.86 5.74
N TYR A 17 16.10 -23.50 7.00
CA TYR A 17 16.98 -22.62 7.73
C TYR A 17 18.31 -23.34 8.01
N CYS A 18 19.40 -22.74 7.56
CA CYS A 18 20.74 -23.33 7.61
C CYS A 18 21.56 -22.86 8.81
N GLY A 19 20.99 -22.03 9.68
CA GLY A 19 21.66 -21.53 10.87
C GLY A 19 22.30 -20.16 10.68
N GLU A 20 23.09 -19.80 11.68
CA GLU A 20 23.91 -18.60 11.68
C GLU A 20 25.19 -18.83 10.86
N VAL A 21 25.56 -17.86 10.04
CA VAL A 21 26.80 -17.82 9.28
C VAL A 21 27.55 -16.53 9.57
N ASP A 22 28.87 -16.55 9.45
CA ASP A 22 29.71 -15.38 9.71
C ASP A 22 29.94 -14.56 8.42
N GLN A 23 30.57 -13.41 8.61
CA GLN A 23 30.95 -12.50 7.52
C GLN A 23 31.83 -13.19 6.47
N ASP A 24 32.77 -14.06 6.88
CA ASP A 24 33.70 -14.76 5.99
C ASP A 24 32.95 -15.73 5.06
N HIS A 25 31.91 -16.39 5.59
CA HIS A 25 31.00 -17.22 4.79
C HIS A 25 30.25 -16.39 3.74
N VAL A 26 29.73 -15.22 4.12
CA VAL A 26 29.06 -14.30 3.19
C VAL A 26 30.00 -13.81 2.09
N GLU A 27 31.24 -13.47 2.44
CA GLU A 27 32.26 -13.02 1.49
C GLU A 27 32.70 -14.15 0.55
N THR A 28 32.78 -15.38 1.04
CA THR A 28 33.04 -16.57 0.21
C THR A 28 31.93 -16.77 -0.82
N VAL A 29 30.67 -16.66 -0.40
CA VAL A 29 29.51 -16.74 -1.28
C VAL A 29 29.52 -15.61 -2.33
N ARG A 30 29.85 -14.37 -1.92
CA ARG A 30 30.00 -13.22 -2.84
C ARG A 30 31.14 -13.40 -3.83
N ALA A 31 32.27 -13.95 -3.39
CA ALA A 31 33.43 -14.22 -4.24
C ALA A 31 33.09 -15.28 -5.30
N LEU A 32 32.36 -16.34 -4.93
CA LEU A 32 31.85 -17.34 -5.88
C LEU A 32 30.86 -16.74 -6.86
N ALA A 33 29.97 -15.85 -6.41
CA ALA A 33 29.06 -15.11 -7.29
C ALA A 33 29.77 -14.07 -8.19
N GLY A 34 31.01 -13.70 -7.86
CA GLY A 34 31.84 -12.77 -8.60
C GLY A 34 32.52 -13.36 -9.84
N LEU A 35 32.52 -14.69 -10.00
CA LEU A 35 33.14 -15.40 -11.13
C LEU A 35 32.47 -15.04 -12.47
N GLU A 36 33.26 -14.81 -13.52
CA GLU A 36 32.79 -14.31 -14.83
C GLU A 36 31.84 -15.27 -15.56
N ASP A 37 31.93 -16.57 -15.27
CA ASP A 37 31.15 -17.63 -15.90
C ASP A 37 29.84 -17.95 -15.17
N VAL A 38 29.52 -17.21 -14.11
CA VAL A 38 28.26 -17.35 -13.35
C VAL A 38 27.28 -16.26 -13.84
N PRO A 39 26.18 -16.63 -14.54
CA PRO A 39 25.25 -15.64 -15.06
C PRO A 39 24.57 -14.89 -13.92
N ARG A 40 24.61 -13.55 -14.01
CA ARG A 40 24.01 -12.63 -13.04
C ARG A 40 22.67 -12.15 -13.55
N PHE A 41 21.64 -12.15 -12.71
CA PHE A 41 20.38 -11.46 -12.98
C PHE A 41 20.20 -10.32 -11.97
N VAL A 42 20.66 -9.11 -12.31
CA VAL A 42 20.26 -7.89 -11.60
C VAL A 42 19.32 -7.11 -12.50
N LYS A 43 18.02 -7.42 -12.41
CA LYS A 43 16.90 -6.63 -12.95
C LYS A 43 15.66 -6.86 -12.08
N GLU A 44 14.75 -5.88 -12.11
CA GLU A 44 13.48 -5.82 -11.35
C GLU A 44 12.87 -7.20 -11.09
N HIS A 45 12.67 -7.45 -9.80
CA HIS A 45 12.57 -8.72 -9.07
C HIS A 45 11.70 -9.82 -9.72
N PRO A 46 12.27 -11.01 -10.06
CA PRO A 46 11.49 -12.17 -10.46
C PRO A 46 11.49 -13.29 -9.42
N ARG A 47 10.32 -13.94 -9.27
CA ARG A 47 10.12 -15.25 -8.62
C ARG A 47 10.97 -16.31 -9.34
N GLN A 48 11.96 -16.92 -8.69
CA GLN A 48 12.76 -18.00 -9.30
C GLN A 48 13.17 -19.10 -8.30
N ASP A 49 13.12 -20.34 -8.77
CA ASP A 49 13.45 -21.57 -8.04
C ASP A 49 14.97 -21.74 -7.85
N GLY A 50 15.38 -22.34 -6.72
CA GLY A 50 16.78 -22.66 -6.41
C GLY A 50 17.61 -21.49 -5.86
N ALA A 51 16.97 -20.35 -5.59
CA ALA A 51 17.58 -19.20 -4.97
C ALA A 51 18.06 -19.48 -3.54
N PHE A 52 19.25 -18.99 -3.17
CA PHE A 52 19.65 -18.87 -1.76
C PHE A 52 19.74 -17.40 -1.35
N PHE A 53 19.42 -17.15 -0.09
CA PHE A 53 19.26 -15.81 0.46
C PHE A 53 20.20 -15.61 1.65
N VAL A 54 20.85 -14.45 1.68
CA VAL A 54 21.67 -14.01 2.82
C VAL A 54 21.06 -12.75 3.40
N LEU A 55 20.66 -12.80 4.67
CA LEU A 55 20.05 -11.70 5.41
C LEU A 55 21.12 -10.79 6.01
N ARG A 56 21.21 -9.53 5.56
CA ARG A 56 22.10 -8.54 6.18
C ARG A 56 21.48 -7.91 7.43
N PRO A 57 22.20 -7.82 8.56
CA PRO A 57 21.84 -6.92 9.64
C PRO A 57 22.41 -5.52 9.33
N ASP A 58 21.57 -4.54 9.02
CA ASP A 58 21.95 -3.13 8.99
C ASP A 58 20.92 -2.23 9.69
N GLU A 59 21.32 -1.00 9.98
CA GLU A 59 20.52 -0.03 10.74
C GLU A 59 19.32 0.52 9.94
N GLU A 60 19.27 0.29 8.63
CA GLU A 60 18.25 0.83 7.70
C GLU A 60 17.16 -0.19 7.31
N GLY A 61 17.32 -1.46 7.68
CA GLY A 61 16.24 -2.45 7.61
C GLY A 61 16.50 -3.70 6.76
N GLY A 62 17.78 -4.03 6.57
CA GLY A 62 18.27 -5.31 6.05
C GLY A 62 17.91 -5.52 4.58
N ASP A 63 18.86 -5.21 3.70
CA ASP A 63 18.80 -5.66 2.31
C ASP A 63 19.07 -7.18 2.19
N LEU A 64 18.42 -7.79 1.21
CA LEU A 64 18.53 -9.21 0.88
C LEU A 64 19.48 -9.39 -0.31
N ASP A 65 20.56 -10.16 -0.15
CA ASP A 65 21.38 -10.57 -1.29
C ASP A 65 20.78 -11.87 -1.90
N TRP A 66 20.58 -11.89 -3.23
CA TRP A 66 20.01 -13.02 -3.98
C TRP A 66 21.01 -13.63 -4.97
N TYR A 67 21.06 -14.96 -5.03
CA TYR A 67 21.91 -15.71 -5.96
C TYR A 67 21.20 -16.94 -6.54
N GLN A 68 21.45 -17.24 -7.81
CA GLN A 68 20.90 -18.40 -8.54
C GLN A 68 22.01 -19.40 -8.94
N PRO A 69 21.82 -20.71 -8.76
CA PRO A 69 22.75 -21.74 -9.25
C PRO A 69 22.76 -21.85 -10.79
N VAL A 70 23.93 -22.16 -11.35
CA VAL A 70 24.20 -22.28 -12.79
C VAL A 70 23.38 -23.37 -13.52
N ASP A 71 22.78 -24.31 -12.78
CA ASP A 71 22.14 -25.52 -13.34
C ASP A 71 20.59 -25.45 -13.34
N ALA A 72 20.01 -24.28 -13.04
CA ALA A 72 18.56 -24.11 -12.96
C ALA A 72 17.90 -24.34 -14.35
N ALA A 73 16.88 -25.19 -14.39
CA ALA A 73 16.16 -25.50 -15.63
C ALA A 73 15.48 -24.23 -16.22
N PRO A 74 15.43 -24.08 -17.55
CA PRO A 74 14.74 -22.96 -18.19
C PRO A 74 13.23 -23.06 -17.93
N PHE A 75 12.60 -21.95 -17.53
CA PHE A 75 11.16 -21.87 -17.29
C PHE A 75 10.48 -20.86 -18.22
N THR A 76 9.19 -21.05 -18.46
CA THR A 76 8.37 -20.15 -19.29
C THR A 76 7.48 -19.30 -18.42
N VAL A 77 7.51 -17.98 -18.66
CA VAL A 77 6.60 -17.02 -18.02
C VAL A 77 5.17 -17.26 -18.51
N ARG A 78 4.24 -17.60 -17.61
CA ARG A 78 2.81 -17.59 -17.94
C ARG A 78 2.28 -16.16 -17.87
N ALA A 79 1.86 -15.63 -19.02
CA ALA A 79 0.98 -14.47 -19.05
C ALA A 79 -0.36 -14.82 -18.34
N PRO A 80 -1.03 -13.84 -17.72
CA PRO A 80 -2.36 -14.06 -17.17
C PRO A 80 -3.31 -14.61 -18.24
N ALA A 81 -4.20 -15.52 -17.84
CA ALA A 81 -5.24 -16.02 -18.72
C ALA A 81 -6.12 -14.82 -19.17
N PRO A 82 -6.31 -14.61 -20.49
CA PRO A 82 -7.23 -13.58 -20.96
C PRO A 82 -8.67 -13.94 -20.56
N GLY A 83 -9.41 -13.00 -19.96
CA GLY A 83 -10.87 -13.14 -19.77
C GLY A 83 -11.44 -13.08 -18.35
N LEU A 84 -10.75 -12.52 -17.35
CA LEU A 84 -11.33 -12.31 -16.00
C LEU A 84 -12.06 -10.96 -15.83
N GLU A 85 -12.40 -10.29 -16.92
CA GLU A 85 -13.35 -9.18 -16.87
C GLU A 85 -14.75 -9.69 -17.23
N SER A 86 -15.61 -9.74 -16.22
CA SER A 86 -17.08 -9.54 -16.27
C SER A 86 -17.83 -10.57 -15.44
N ALA A 87 -18.19 -10.18 -14.21
CA ALA A 87 -19.53 -10.31 -13.66
C ALA A 87 -19.51 -9.91 -12.17
N VAL A 88 -19.78 -8.64 -11.87
CA VAL A 88 -20.23 -8.28 -10.51
C VAL A 88 -21.38 -7.27 -10.65
N ALA A 89 -22.59 -7.75 -10.36
CA ALA A 89 -23.79 -6.94 -10.14
C ALA A 89 -23.58 -6.01 -8.91
N PRO A 90 -24.36 -4.92 -8.75
CA PRO A 90 -23.99 -3.81 -7.88
C PRO A 90 -23.97 -4.22 -6.40
N GLN A 91 -22.77 -4.50 -5.89
CA GLN A 91 -22.50 -4.57 -4.45
C GLN A 91 -22.44 -3.14 -3.91
N THR A 92 -22.99 -2.91 -2.72
CA THR A 92 -22.79 -1.65 -1.98
C THR A 92 -21.30 -1.36 -1.92
N ALA A 93 -20.87 -0.29 -2.60
CA ALA A 93 -19.46 0.02 -2.75
C ALA A 93 -18.78 0.12 -1.37
N PRO A 94 -17.57 -0.42 -1.20
CA PRO A 94 -16.80 -0.21 0.02
C PRO A 94 -16.67 1.29 0.30
N SER A 95 -16.94 1.70 1.54
CA SER A 95 -17.06 3.12 1.90
C SER A 95 -15.72 3.86 2.02
N GLY A 96 -14.62 3.12 2.10
CA GLY A 96 -13.28 3.65 2.30
C GLY A 96 -12.37 3.52 1.08
N PRO A 97 -11.12 4.01 1.19
CA PRO A 97 -10.19 4.02 0.08
C PRO A 97 -9.68 2.62 -0.26
N ALA A 98 -9.50 2.32 -1.54
CA ALA A 98 -8.74 1.13 -1.96
C ALA A 98 -7.26 1.25 -1.57
N TYR A 99 -6.73 2.47 -1.52
CA TYR A 99 -5.32 2.74 -1.30
C TYR A 99 -5.11 3.86 -0.27
N ILE A 100 -4.23 3.61 0.68
CA ILE A 100 -3.73 4.58 1.65
C ILE A 100 -2.80 5.54 0.91
N ASP A 101 -2.91 6.82 1.25
CA ASP A 101 -2.16 7.89 0.59
C ASP A 101 -0.70 8.00 1.10
N GLY A 102 0.23 8.17 0.16
CA GLY A 102 1.66 8.32 0.44
C GLY A 102 2.28 7.15 1.18
N VAL A 103 1.93 5.91 0.82
CA VAL A 103 2.52 4.66 1.34
C VAL A 103 3.19 3.88 0.21
N GLU A 104 4.14 3.01 0.55
CA GLU A 104 4.89 2.22 -0.42
C GLU A 104 3.97 1.21 -1.15
N ARG A 105 4.16 1.03 -2.45
CA ARG A 105 3.47 -0.01 -3.24
C ARG A 105 4.39 -1.21 -3.33
N LEU A 106 3.94 -2.35 -2.82
CA LEU A 106 4.71 -3.59 -2.72
C LEU A 106 4.19 -4.65 -3.68
N GLY A 107 5.07 -5.50 -4.20
CA GLY A 107 4.70 -6.60 -5.08
C GLY A 107 3.90 -6.17 -6.33
N GLY A 108 3.20 -7.13 -6.92
CA GLY A 108 2.48 -6.93 -8.19
C GLY A 108 1.17 -6.14 -8.09
N GLN A 109 0.78 -5.64 -6.91
CA GLN A 109 -0.53 -5.00 -6.68
C GLN A 109 -1.75 -5.89 -6.96
N VAL A 110 -1.54 -7.22 -7.02
CA VAL A 110 -2.57 -8.23 -7.27
C VAL A 110 -2.60 -9.21 -6.11
N ILE A 111 -3.59 -9.03 -5.23
CA ILE A 111 -3.76 -9.82 -4.01
C ILE A 111 -5.17 -10.41 -3.94
N GLY A 112 -5.26 -11.64 -3.41
CA GLY A 112 -6.51 -12.35 -3.13
C GLY A 112 -7.59 -12.25 -4.22
N GLY A 113 -8.50 -11.29 -4.09
CA GLY A 113 -9.61 -11.03 -5.02
C GLY A 113 -10.88 -10.59 -4.29
N ALA A 114 -12.05 -10.72 -4.93
CA ALA A 114 -13.33 -10.28 -4.37
C ALA A 114 -13.65 -10.88 -2.99
N MET A 115 -14.33 -10.09 -2.14
CA MET A 115 -14.89 -10.56 -0.87
C MET A 115 -16.11 -11.46 -1.12
N ASP A 116 -16.32 -12.43 -0.24
CA ASP A 116 -17.40 -13.43 -0.38
C ASP A 116 -18.64 -13.06 0.43
N HIS A 117 -18.42 -12.37 1.56
CA HIS A 117 -19.45 -12.11 2.57
C HIS A 117 -19.56 -10.62 2.91
N PRO A 118 -19.98 -9.78 1.95
CA PRO A 118 -20.19 -8.36 2.19
C PRO A 118 -21.34 -8.07 3.18
N GLU A 119 -22.18 -9.05 3.49
CA GLU A 119 -23.18 -8.97 4.55
C GLU A 119 -22.56 -8.93 5.95
N ALA A 120 -21.33 -9.43 6.10
CA ALA A 120 -20.59 -9.35 7.36
C ALA A 120 -19.88 -8.00 7.49
N GLY A 121 -19.67 -7.56 8.73
CA GLY A 121 -19.07 -6.26 9.01
C GLY A 121 -17.61 -6.10 8.55
N PRO A 122 -17.13 -4.87 8.33
CA PRO A 122 -15.74 -4.57 7.96
C PRO A 122 -14.80 -4.89 9.13
N ARG A 123 -13.56 -5.29 8.84
CA ARG A 123 -12.58 -5.64 9.88
C ARG A 123 -11.12 -5.40 9.52
N PHE A 124 -10.32 -5.28 10.58
CA PHE A 124 -8.89 -5.54 10.54
C PHE A 124 -8.59 -6.95 11.07
N THR A 125 -7.65 -7.63 10.42
CA THR A 125 -7.01 -8.83 10.97
C THR A 125 -5.51 -8.57 11.14
N TRP A 126 -5.05 -8.61 12.38
CA TRP A 126 -3.67 -8.30 12.76
C TRP A 126 -2.85 -9.57 12.85
N HIS A 127 -1.69 -9.52 12.19
CA HIS A 127 -0.66 -10.53 12.17
C HIS A 127 0.67 -9.95 12.63
N VAL A 128 1.62 -10.82 12.91
CA VAL A 128 3.02 -10.45 12.93
C VAL A 128 3.84 -11.38 12.05
N THR A 129 4.91 -10.83 11.47
CA THR A 129 5.82 -11.57 10.58
C THR A 129 6.70 -12.57 11.32
N VAL A 130 6.72 -12.54 12.66
CA VAL A 130 7.64 -13.30 13.52
C VAL A 130 9.10 -12.96 13.18
N SER A 131 9.37 -11.65 13.11
CA SER A 131 10.71 -11.11 12.85
C SER A 131 11.04 -9.95 13.79
N PRO A 132 12.31 -9.60 14.00
CA PRO A 132 12.64 -8.33 14.66
C PRO A 132 12.03 -7.13 13.92
N THR A 133 11.73 -6.05 14.65
CA THR A 133 11.30 -4.78 14.06
C THR A 133 12.45 -4.17 13.23
N GLY A 134 12.14 -3.36 12.21
CA GLY A 134 13.14 -2.83 11.27
C GLY A 134 13.25 -3.58 9.94
N TYR A 135 12.80 -4.84 9.86
CA TYR A 135 13.03 -5.72 8.71
C TYR A 135 12.01 -5.55 7.57
N PHE A 136 11.54 -4.32 7.33
CA PHE A 136 10.42 -4.05 6.44
C PHE A 136 10.64 -4.58 5.01
N THR A 137 11.76 -4.24 4.38
CA THR A 137 12.05 -4.66 3.00
C THR A 137 12.19 -6.18 2.89
N SER A 138 12.85 -6.79 3.87
CA SER A 138 13.01 -8.24 3.97
C SER A 138 11.68 -8.97 4.12
N MET A 139 10.82 -8.51 5.04
CA MET A 139 9.50 -9.14 5.24
C MET A 139 8.56 -8.90 4.07
N ALA A 140 8.64 -7.74 3.40
CA ALA A 140 7.91 -7.52 2.16
C ALA A 140 8.27 -8.55 1.09
N SER A 141 9.57 -8.81 0.93
CA SER A 141 10.08 -9.78 -0.03
C SER A 141 9.65 -11.21 0.30
N TYR A 142 9.75 -11.59 1.58
CA TYR A 142 9.27 -12.91 2.06
C TYR A 142 7.79 -13.13 1.74
N LEU A 143 6.92 -12.18 2.08
CA LEU A 143 5.48 -12.31 1.88
C LEU A 143 5.10 -12.44 0.39
N ILE A 144 5.80 -11.72 -0.49
CA ILE A 144 5.62 -11.82 -1.95
C ILE A 144 6.05 -13.20 -2.46
N ASN A 145 7.19 -13.70 -1.98
CA ASN A 145 7.74 -14.97 -2.44
C ASN A 145 6.91 -16.16 -1.96
N ALA A 146 6.47 -16.13 -0.69
CA ALA A 146 5.61 -17.16 -0.14
C ALA A 146 4.18 -17.12 -0.68
N GLY A 147 3.79 -16.03 -1.36
CA GLY A 147 2.42 -15.82 -1.82
C GLY A 147 1.42 -15.62 -0.67
N PHE A 148 1.90 -15.12 0.46
CA PHE A 148 1.13 -14.87 1.68
C PHE A 148 0.83 -13.38 1.87
N GLU A 149 0.84 -12.60 0.79
CA GLU A 149 0.72 -11.15 0.88
C GLU A 149 -0.56 -10.73 1.63
N PRO A 150 -0.43 -9.97 2.74
CA PRO A 150 -1.56 -9.25 3.35
C PRO A 150 -1.96 -8.08 2.45
N GLN A 151 -2.95 -7.26 2.85
CA GLN A 151 -3.13 -5.96 2.19
C GLN A 151 -2.02 -4.99 2.58
N VAL A 152 -1.55 -5.07 3.83
CA VAL A 152 -0.67 -4.06 4.44
C VAL A 152 0.51 -4.74 5.16
N LEU A 153 1.71 -4.17 5.00
CA LEU A 153 2.87 -4.39 5.86
C LEU A 153 3.16 -3.11 6.65
N TYR A 154 3.39 -3.22 7.95
CA TYR A 154 3.75 -2.09 8.81
C TYR A 154 4.97 -2.42 9.66
N ASP A 155 5.96 -1.52 9.73
CA ASP A 155 7.09 -1.64 10.65
C ASP A 155 7.02 -0.58 11.76
N PRO A 156 6.81 -0.98 13.02
CA PRO A 156 6.70 -0.04 14.13
C PRO A 156 8.01 0.67 14.47
N LYS A 157 9.18 0.12 14.10
CA LYS A 157 10.48 0.76 14.34
C LYS A 157 10.66 1.98 13.43
N THR A 158 10.55 1.76 12.12
CA THR A 158 10.79 2.79 11.10
C THR A 158 9.56 3.62 10.75
N ASP A 159 8.36 3.20 11.20
CA ASP A 159 7.07 3.72 10.75
C ASP A 159 6.84 3.58 9.23
N ARG A 160 7.53 2.63 8.57
CA ARG A 160 7.26 2.31 7.17
C ARG A 160 5.93 1.59 7.04
N LEU A 161 5.19 1.93 5.99
CA LEU A 161 3.88 1.37 5.67
C LEU A 161 3.84 1.08 4.18
N GLY A 162 3.50 -0.16 3.84
CA GLY A 162 3.40 -0.60 2.46
C GLY A 162 2.10 -1.34 2.20
N GLN A 163 1.67 -1.35 0.95
CA GLN A 163 0.49 -2.07 0.51
C GLN A 163 0.82 -3.01 -0.64
N PHE A 164 0.45 -4.28 -0.51
CA PHE A 164 0.57 -5.25 -1.60
C PHE A 164 -0.60 -5.20 -2.58
N GLY A 165 -1.68 -4.51 -2.24
CA GLY A 165 -2.84 -4.32 -3.11
C GLY A 165 -3.98 -3.58 -2.40
N PRO A 166 -5.16 -3.52 -3.04
CA PRO A 166 -6.26 -2.67 -2.58
C PRO A 166 -6.92 -3.22 -1.30
N LEU A 167 -7.26 -2.32 -0.37
CA LEU A 167 -8.00 -2.63 0.87
C LEU A 167 -9.41 -3.20 0.61
N THR A 168 -9.93 -3.00 -0.60
CA THR A 168 -11.27 -3.43 -1.05
C THR A 168 -11.29 -4.84 -1.63
N GLN A 169 -10.16 -5.55 -1.60
CA GLN A 169 -10.04 -6.96 -1.96
C GLN A 169 -9.53 -7.76 -0.77
N SER A 170 -9.76 -9.08 -0.81
CA SER A 170 -9.14 -10.03 0.11
C SER A 170 -7.63 -10.14 -0.10
N ALA A 171 -6.94 -10.65 0.92
CA ALA A 171 -5.51 -10.97 0.90
C ALA A 171 -5.26 -12.45 1.20
N ARG A 172 -3.99 -12.86 1.38
CA ARG A 172 -3.57 -14.27 1.42
C ARG A 172 -3.01 -14.73 2.78
N ALA A 173 -3.16 -13.95 3.85
CA ALA A 173 -2.56 -14.23 5.16
C ALA A 173 -3.42 -15.12 6.10
N LEU A 174 -4.56 -15.62 5.63
CA LEU A 174 -5.43 -16.52 6.42
C LEU A 174 -5.72 -17.82 5.70
N GLN A 175 -5.81 -18.90 6.49
CA GLN A 175 -6.26 -20.20 6.02
C GLN A 175 -7.78 -20.29 6.04
N ASN A 176 -8.33 -21.09 5.13
CA ASN A 176 -9.75 -21.38 5.10
C ASN A 176 -10.17 -22.22 6.31
N ASP A 177 -11.41 -22.03 6.74
CA ASP A 177 -12.05 -22.85 7.75
C ASP A 177 -13.00 -23.85 7.06
N GLY A 178 -12.44 -25.02 6.73
CA GLY A 178 -13.09 -25.95 5.81
C GLY A 178 -13.32 -25.29 4.45
N THR A 179 -14.58 -25.18 4.04
CA THR A 179 -14.98 -24.52 2.78
C THR A 179 -15.13 -23.00 2.91
N ARG A 180 -15.12 -22.45 4.13
CA ARG A 180 -15.30 -21.01 4.37
C ARG A 180 -13.97 -20.28 4.21
N ARG A 181 -13.88 -19.37 3.24
CA ARG A 181 -12.69 -18.56 2.98
C ARG A 181 -12.62 -17.37 3.95
N THR A 182 -11.91 -17.55 5.05
CA THR A 182 -11.84 -16.58 6.16
C THR A 182 -11.23 -15.23 5.72
N ASN A 183 -10.26 -15.24 4.82
CA ASN A 183 -9.68 -14.04 4.20
C ASN A 183 -10.67 -13.20 3.38
N ARG A 184 -11.85 -13.74 3.06
CA ARG A 184 -12.90 -13.12 2.24
C ARG A 184 -14.18 -12.80 3.02
N GLU A 185 -14.10 -12.81 4.35
CA GLU A 185 -15.22 -12.48 5.23
C GLU A 185 -15.33 -10.96 5.48
N GLY A 186 -16.52 -10.38 5.30
CA GLY A 186 -16.78 -8.95 5.54
C GLY A 186 -16.86 -8.10 4.27
N THR A 187 -17.40 -6.88 4.40
CA THR A 187 -17.31 -5.85 3.34
C THR A 187 -15.86 -5.53 2.97
N VAL A 188 -14.97 -5.51 3.96
CA VAL A 188 -13.51 -5.58 3.82
C VAL A 188 -12.92 -6.40 4.97
N ASN A 189 -11.83 -7.11 4.69
CA ASN A 189 -10.96 -7.72 5.70
C ASN A 189 -9.53 -7.29 5.45
N ILE A 190 -9.14 -6.17 6.06
CA ILE A 190 -7.79 -5.62 5.94
C ILE A 190 -6.86 -6.43 6.85
N GLN A 191 -6.16 -7.38 6.26
CA GLN A 191 -5.08 -8.13 6.88
C GLN A 191 -3.82 -7.25 6.91
N VAL A 192 -3.22 -7.15 8.09
CA VAL A 192 -2.03 -6.35 8.37
C VAL A 192 -0.96 -7.27 8.93
N GLU A 193 0.17 -7.37 8.25
CA GLU A 193 1.39 -7.89 8.83
C GLU A 193 2.15 -6.78 9.53
N VAL A 194 2.45 -6.97 10.82
CA VAL A 194 3.34 -6.07 11.56
C VAL A 194 4.71 -6.74 11.64
N VAL A 195 5.76 -6.01 11.24
CA VAL A 195 7.16 -6.47 11.29
C VAL A 195 7.60 -6.55 12.75
N ALA A 196 7.35 -7.69 13.39
CA ALA A 196 7.56 -7.87 14.81
C ALA A 196 7.53 -9.34 15.26
N MET A 197 8.02 -9.57 16.48
CA MET A 197 7.76 -10.80 17.23
C MET A 197 6.41 -10.69 17.95
N PRO A 198 5.69 -11.80 18.17
CA PRO A 198 4.44 -11.80 18.93
C PRO A 198 4.67 -11.69 20.44
N SER A 199 5.89 -11.99 20.91
CA SER A 199 6.33 -11.77 22.28
C SER A 199 7.84 -11.41 22.31
N PRO A 200 8.25 -10.35 23.04
CA PRO A 200 7.39 -9.36 23.69
C PRO A 200 6.51 -8.63 22.65
N PRO A 201 5.32 -8.14 23.04
CA PRO A 201 4.42 -7.52 22.08
C PRO A 201 5.03 -6.23 21.53
N TRP A 202 4.87 -6.02 20.22
CA TRP A 202 5.44 -4.84 19.54
C TRP A 202 4.87 -3.51 20.03
N THR A 203 3.76 -3.55 20.77
CA THR A 203 3.16 -2.37 21.41
C THR A 203 3.90 -1.93 22.68
N ASP A 204 4.85 -2.72 23.18
CA ASP A 204 5.71 -2.31 24.29
C ASP A 204 6.66 -1.19 23.85
N GLY A 205 6.62 -0.05 24.56
CA GLY A 205 7.37 1.15 24.15
C GLY A 205 6.87 1.83 22.87
N PHE A 206 5.82 1.32 22.22
CA PHE A 206 5.21 1.93 21.04
C PHE A 206 4.29 3.09 21.44
N ASP A 207 4.41 4.23 20.75
CA ASP A 207 3.51 5.38 20.84
C ASP A 207 2.83 5.63 19.48
N PRO A 208 1.54 5.27 19.32
CA PRO A 208 0.78 5.53 18.09
C PRO A 208 0.75 7.01 17.67
N ALA A 209 0.84 7.95 18.62
CA ALA A 209 0.76 9.38 18.32
C ALA A 209 1.99 9.86 17.53
N ALA A 210 3.15 9.25 17.79
CA ALA A 210 4.42 9.54 17.12
C ALA A 210 4.57 8.87 15.75
N LYS A 211 3.58 8.10 15.30
CA LYS A 211 3.65 7.20 14.14
C LYS A 211 2.67 7.63 13.05
N PRO A 212 3.00 8.64 12.22
CA PRO A 212 2.09 9.19 11.22
C PRO A 212 1.58 8.16 10.21
N ASN A 213 2.39 7.19 9.79
CA ASN A 213 1.93 6.18 8.85
C ASN A 213 1.03 5.14 9.53
N PHE A 214 1.31 4.75 10.77
CA PHE A 214 0.36 3.95 11.56
C PHE A 214 -1.00 4.63 11.69
N ARG A 215 -1.01 5.95 11.92
CA ARG A 215 -2.24 6.74 11.99
C ARG A 215 -3.00 6.76 10.65
N LYS A 216 -2.30 6.77 9.52
CA LYS A 216 -2.92 6.63 8.18
C LYS A 216 -3.58 5.27 8.01
N LEU A 217 -2.94 4.19 8.47
CA LEU A 217 -3.50 2.84 8.43
C LEU A 217 -4.84 2.78 9.18
N LEU A 218 -4.88 3.25 10.42
CA LEU A 218 -6.10 3.27 11.21
C LEU A 218 -7.18 4.20 10.61
N ALA A 219 -6.79 5.36 10.07
CA ALA A 219 -7.72 6.26 9.38
C ALA A 219 -8.36 5.61 8.14
N ALA A 220 -7.59 4.84 7.37
CA ALA A 220 -8.11 4.12 6.21
C ALA A 220 -9.12 3.04 6.63
N GLY A 221 -8.85 2.30 7.70
CA GLY A 221 -9.81 1.33 8.23
C GLY A 221 -11.09 1.96 8.76
N ARG A 222 -10.99 3.08 9.48
CA ARG A 222 -12.15 3.85 9.94
C ARG A 222 -12.99 4.39 8.77
N ALA A 223 -12.37 4.75 7.65
CA ALA A 223 -13.12 5.15 6.43
C ALA A 223 -13.91 3.98 5.81
N HIS A 224 -13.47 2.73 6.05
CA HIS A 224 -14.26 1.52 5.74
C HIS A 224 -15.30 1.18 6.83
N ASN A 225 -15.52 2.08 7.80
CA ASN A 225 -16.39 1.87 8.95
C ASN A 225 -15.98 0.71 9.85
N ILE A 226 -14.68 0.36 9.92
CA ILE A 226 -14.19 -0.60 10.93
C ILE A 226 -14.31 0.06 12.31
N PRO A 227 -15.11 -0.49 13.24
CA PRO A 227 -15.25 0.08 14.57
C PRO A 227 -14.01 -0.19 15.41
N ASP A 228 -13.68 0.74 16.30
CA ASP A 228 -12.52 0.66 17.19
C ASP A 228 -12.78 -0.26 18.40
N VAL A 229 -13.19 -1.50 18.13
CA VAL A 229 -13.52 -2.52 19.14
C VAL A 229 -12.86 -3.84 18.79
N TRP A 230 -12.67 -4.69 19.80
CA TRP A 230 -12.16 -6.06 19.67
C TRP A 230 -13.26 -7.05 20.08
N PRO A 231 -14.15 -7.47 19.17
CA PRO A 231 -15.35 -8.24 19.53
C PRO A 231 -15.04 -9.60 20.14
N ALA A 232 -13.93 -10.22 19.74
CA ALA A 232 -13.44 -11.48 20.29
C ALA A 232 -12.61 -11.33 21.59
N GLY A 233 -12.49 -10.11 22.12
CA GLY A 233 -11.60 -9.78 23.22
C GLY A 233 -10.17 -9.46 22.78
N PRO A 234 -9.27 -9.14 23.73
CA PRO A 234 -7.87 -8.89 23.44
C PRO A 234 -7.18 -10.14 22.87
N PRO A 235 -6.22 -9.98 21.94
CA PRO A 235 -5.36 -11.07 21.50
C PRO A 235 -4.67 -11.79 22.66
N VAL A 236 -4.46 -13.10 22.46
CA VAL A 236 -3.73 -13.95 23.41
C VAL A 236 -2.28 -13.49 23.57
N THR A 237 -1.73 -13.64 24.78
CA THR A 237 -0.37 -13.21 25.11
C THR A 237 0.66 -14.33 25.00
N SER A 238 0.22 -15.57 24.76
CA SER A 238 1.09 -16.76 24.66
C SER A 238 0.45 -17.82 23.77
N SER A 239 1.27 -18.60 23.09
CA SER A 239 0.85 -19.77 22.31
C SER A 239 0.19 -20.88 23.15
N SER A 240 0.40 -20.88 24.47
CA SER A 240 -0.18 -21.85 25.40
C SER A 240 -1.61 -21.52 25.87
N GLN A 241 -2.13 -20.33 25.57
CA GLN A 241 -3.48 -19.94 25.95
C GLN A 241 -4.54 -20.62 25.06
N ALA A 242 -5.76 -20.74 25.58
CA ALA A 242 -6.88 -21.17 24.75
C ALA A 242 -7.22 -20.07 23.73
N MET A 243 -7.36 -20.45 22.46
CA MET A 243 -7.55 -19.51 21.36
C MET A 243 -9.04 -19.12 21.23
N PRO A 244 -9.42 -17.83 21.26
CA PRO A 244 -10.83 -17.39 21.21
C PRO A 244 -11.39 -17.36 19.77
N ARG A 245 -11.45 -18.52 19.11
CA ARG A 245 -11.84 -18.66 17.68
C ARG A 245 -13.34 -18.85 17.46
N SER A 246 -14.16 -17.91 17.92
CA SER A 246 -15.61 -17.99 17.79
C SER A 246 -16.07 -17.68 16.35
N ARG A 247 -16.63 -18.67 15.66
CA ARG A 247 -17.23 -18.48 14.32
C ARG A 247 -18.37 -17.46 14.34
N VAL A 248 -19.20 -17.50 15.38
CA VAL A 248 -20.35 -16.59 15.51
C VAL A 248 -19.86 -15.15 15.55
N ILE A 249 -18.92 -14.84 16.42
CA ILE A 249 -18.35 -13.48 16.55
C ILE A 249 -17.67 -13.05 15.24
N TRP A 250 -16.85 -13.93 14.65
CA TRP A 250 -16.15 -13.65 13.39
C TRP A 250 -17.09 -13.26 12.23
N GLN A 251 -18.31 -13.82 12.20
CA GLN A 251 -19.27 -13.60 11.13
C GLN A 251 -20.28 -12.48 11.45
N SER A 252 -20.60 -12.22 12.73
CA SER A 252 -21.60 -11.23 13.11
C SER A 252 -21.02 -9.85 13.47
N GLU A 253 -19.79 -9.77 13.96
CA GLU A 253 -19.25 -8.54 14.55
C GLU A 253 -18.13 -7.90 13.70
N ALA A 254 -18.27 -6.60 13.43
CA ALA A 254 -17.23 -5.78 12.83
C ALA A 254 -16.17 -5.38 13.88
N GLY A 255 -14.92 -5.16 13.47
CA GLY A 255 -13.88 -4.62 14.36
C GLY A 255 -12.47 -5.16 14.12
N HIS A 256 -11.68 -5.22 15.18
CA HIS A 256 -10.30 -5.69 15.17
C HIS A 256 -10.23 -7.14 15.66
N TYR A 257 -9.43 -7.94 14.94
CA TYR A 257 -9.17 -9.34 15.26
C TYR A 257 -7.69 -9.64 15.13
N GLY A 258 -7.16 -10.55 15.95
CA GLY A 258 -5.85 -11.16 15.70
C GLY A 258 -6.03 -12.45 14.93
N HIS A 259 -4.96 -12.99 14.34
CA HIS A 259 -4.97 -14.34 13.77
C HIS A 259 -5.46 -15.39 14.78
N CYS A 260 -5.13 -15.20 16.07
CA CYS A 260 -5.63 -16.01 17.19
C CYS A 260 -7.17 -16.07 17.32
N HIS A 261 -7.91 -15.13 16.76
CA HIS A 261 -9.37 -15.09 16.78
C HIS A 261 -10.03 -15.76 15.58
N VAL A 262 -9.25 -16.10 14.54
CA VAL A 262 -9.82 -16.55 13.26
C VAL A 262 -10.20 -18.04 13.33
N PRO A 263 -11.48 -18.39 13.07
CA PRO A 263 -11.92 -19.78 12.99
C PRO A 263 -11.11 -20.61 11.98
N GLY A 264 -10.92 -21.90 12.28
CA GLY A 264 -10.19 -22.84 11.41
C GLY A 264 -8.67 -22.60 11.28
N ASN A 265 -8.13 -21.54 11.87
CA ASN A 265 -6.70 -21.23 11.84
C ASN A 265 -6.00 -21.77 13.10
N THR A 266 -4.67 -21.88 13.06
CA THR A 266 -3.87 -22.46 14.14
C THR A 266 -2.92 -21.49 14.82
N HIS A 267 -2.67 -20.31 14.25
CA HIS A 267 -1.70 -19.36 14.78
C HIS A 267 -2.25 -18.52 15.95
N TRP A 268 -1.33 -18.02 16.78
CA TRP A 268 -1.61 -17.26 18.01
C TRP A 268 -1.23 -15.79 17.90
N ASP A 269 -0.61 -15.38 16.79
CA ASP A 269 -0.27 -13.99 16.51
C ASP A 269 -1.55 -13.12 16.49
N PRO A 270 -1.43 -11.80 16.72
CA PRO A 270 -0.22 -10.98 16.80
C PRO A 270 0.49 -11.00 18.17
N GLY A 271 0.08 -11.88 19.08
CA GLY A 271 0.49 -11.83 20.47
C GLY A 271 -0.19 -10.69 21.22
N GLY A 272 0.29 -10.38 22.43
CA GLY A 272 -0.37 -9.50 23.39
C GLY A 272 -0.39 -8.02 23.04
N ILE A 273 -0.95 -7.64 21.88
CA ILE A 273 -1.17 -6.25 21.48
C ILE A 273 -1.91 -5.52 22.59
N ASP A 274 -1.35 -4.37 23.00
CA ASP A 274 -2.05 -3.42 23.86
C ASP A 274 -3.24 -2.81 23.08
N ILE A 275 -4.44 -3.32 23.36
CA ILE A 275 -5.68 -2.88 22.71
C ILE A 275 -6.02 -1.41 23.01
N THR A 276 -5.38 -0.79 24.00
CA THR A 276 -5.50 0.65 24.25
C THR A 276 -4.66 1.50 23.31
N LYS A 277 -3.76 0.88 22.53
CA LYS A 277 -2.91 1.48 21.49
C LYS A 277 -3.30 1.06 20.07
N VAL A 278 -3.94 -0.09 19.90
CA VAL A 278 -4.42 -0.60 18.61
C VAL A 278 -5.89 -0.98 18.71
N PRO A 279 -6.82 -0.22 18.10
CA PRO A 279 -6.60 1.01 17.31
C PRO A 279 -6.29 2.25 18.14
N GLY A 280 -6.17 2.10 19.46
CA GLY A 280 -5.99 3.23 20.36
C GLY A 280 -7.32 3.64 20.97
N LYS A 281 -7.28 4.59 21.92
CA LYS A 281 -8.49 5.40 22.14
C LYS A 281 -8.86 6.02 20.80
N ALA A 282 -10.12 5.87 20.40
CA ALA A 282 -10.71 6.72 19.39
C ALA A 282 -10.50 8.15 19.88
N VAL A 283 -9.44 8.79 19.42
CA VAL A 283 -9.44 10.23 19.27
C VAL A 283 -10.47 10.39 18.18
N ALA A 284 -11.76 10.49 18.57
CA ALA A 284 -12.74 11.22 17.77
C ALA A 284 -11.95 12.40 17.22
N PRO A 285 -11.95 12.67 15.90
CA PRO A 285 -11.22 13.82 15.41
C PRO A 285 -11.65 14.96 16.31
N THR A 286 -10.76 15.39 17.21
CA THR A 286 -11.07 16.51 18.06
C THR A 286 -11.28 17.57 16.99
N PRO A 287 -12.47 18.18 16.88
CA PRO A 287 -12.51 19.44 16.16
C PRO A 287 -11.38 20.22 16.84
N PRO A 288 -10.36 20.68 16.10
CA PRO A 288 -9.32 21.44 16.74
C PRO A 288 -10.03 22.48 17.62
N PRO A 289 -9.58 22.76 18.87
CA PRO A 289 -10.06 23.96 19.56
C PRO A 289 -10.05 25.10 18.55
N PRO A 290 -10.96 26.09 18.57
CA PRO A 290 -10.95 27.17 17.59
C PRO A 290 -9.62 27.93 17.68
N VAL A 291 -8.63 27.40 16.99
CA VAL A 291 -7.42 28.06 16.60
C VAL A 291 -7.90 28.93 15.45
N PRO A 292 -7.70 30.25 15.49
CA PRO A 292 -7.93 31.06 14.31
C PRO A 292 -7.26 30.35 13.12
N PRO A 293 -7.98 30.16 12.00
CA PRO A 293 -7.62 29.18 10.99
C PRO A 293 -6.15 29.34 10.58
N LYS A 294 -5.33 28.33 10.86
CA LYS A 294 -4.02 28.24 10.19
C LYS A 294 -4.30 27.74 8.76
N PRO A 295 -3.96 28.50 7.71
CA PRO A 295 -4.42 28.22 6.36
C PRO A 295 -4.01 26.84 5.87
N ALA A 296 -4.95 26.09 5.29
CA ALA A 296 -4.62 24.95 4.46
C ALA A 296 -3.65 25.41 3.36
N THR A 297 -2.46 24.82 3.30
CA THR A 297 -1.54 25.07 2.19
C THR A 297 -2.16 24.47 0.94
N LYS A 298 -2.76 25.32 0.13
CA LYS A 298 -3.31 24.96 -1.17
C LYS A 298 -2.23 24.23 -2.01
N PRO A 299 -2.54 23.15 -2.74
CA PRO A 299 -1.63 22.54 -3.71
C PRO A 299 -1.03 23.60 -4.64
N LYS A 300 0.22 23.42 -5.05
CA LYS A 300 0.96 24.37 -5.88
C LYS A 300 0.97 23.92 -7.34
N VAL A 301 0.75 24.86 -8.24
CA VAL A 301 0.89 24.71 -9.69
C VAL A 301 1.96 25.68 -10.15
N SER A 302 3.04 25.19 -10.76
CA SER A 302 4.04 26.05 -11.40
C SER A 302 3.47 26.59 -12.71
N LEU A 303 3.51 27.92 -12.84
CA LEU A 303 3.12 28.60 -14.07
C LEU A 303 4.00 28.14 -15.24
N ALA A 304 5.30 28.04 -15.04
CA ALA A 304 6.23 27.57 -16.06
C ALA A 304 5.87 26.17 -16.57
N HIS A 305 5.54 25.24 -15.66
CA HIS A 305 5.17 23.87 -16.02
C HIS A 305 3.89 23.80 -16.85
N VAL A 306 2.82 24.47 -16.44
CA VAL A 306 1.55 24.40 -17.19
C VAL A 306 1.59 25.20 -18.49
N VAL A 307 2.42 26.25 -18.59
CA VAL A 307 2.71 26.93 -19.87
C VAL A 307 3.49 26.01 -20.79
N TYR A 308 4.48 25.29 -20.26
CA TYR A 308 5.25 24.32 -21.04
C TYR A 308 4.32 23.22 -21.58
N ALA A 309 3.50 22.61 -20.72
CA ALA A 309 2.52 21.61 -21.14
C ALA A 309 1.56 22.15 -22.21
N ALA A 310 0.96 23.33 -22.00
CA ALA A 310 0.01 23.94 -22.94
C ALA A 310 0.61 24.24 -24.33
N LYS A 311 1.94 24.37 -24.44
CA LYS A 311 2.64 24.60 -25.72
C LYS A 311 3.08 23.31 -26.42
N HIS A 312 3.30 22.23 -25.69
CA HIS A 312 3.89 21.00 -26.22
C HIS A 312 2.88 19.88 -26.40
N ASP A 313 1.95 19.70 -25.45
CA ASP A 313 0.99 18.61 -25.45
C ASP A 313 0.02 18.64 -26.66
N PRO A 314 -0.48 19.79 -27.17
CA PRO A 314 -1.43 19.80 -28.28
C PRO A 314 -0.90 19.24 -29.61
N ALA A 315 0.42 19.25 -29.82
CA ALA A 315 1.06 18.74 -31.03
C ALA A 315 1.66 17.33 -30.83
N ALA A 316 1.64 16.82 -29.60
CA ALA A 316 2.19 15.51 -29.26
C ALA A 316 1.25 14.37 -29.65
N ALA A 317 1.75 13.13 -29.57
CA ALA A 317 0.92 11.95 -29.81
C ALA A 317 -0.24 11.87 -28.80
N GLN A 318 -1.37 11.30 -29.23
CA GLN A 318 -2.53 11.11 -28.36
C GLN A 318 -2.15 10.38 -27.06
N GLY A 319 -2.56 10.94 -25.92
CA GLY A 319 -2.22 10.41 -24.59
C GLY A 319 -0.88 10.87 -24.04
N HIS A 320 -0.13 11.71 -24.74
CA HIS A 320 1.05 12.36 -24.17
C HIS A 320 0.66 13.31 -23.04
N THR A 321 1.42 13.28 -21.94
CA THR A 321 1.18 14.13 -20.76
C THR A 321 2.48 14.77 -20.30
N THR A 322 2.47 16.08 -20.11
CA THR A 322 3.59 16.83 -19.54
C THR A 322 3.17 17.46 -18.22
N HIS A 323 3.99 17.34 -17.17
CA HIS A 323 3.65 17.82 -15.81
C HIS A 323 2.26 17.36 -15.31
N LYS A 324 1.94 16.09 -15.57
CA LYS A 324 0.63 15.46 -15.38
C LYS A 324 -0.09 15.85 -14.08
N ALA A 325 0.60 15.82 -12.94
CA ALA A 325 0.01 16.12 -11.64
C ALA A 325 -0.54 17.57 -11.55
N GLU A 326 0.16 18.53 -12.14
CA GLU A 326 -0.21 19.94 -12.13
C GLU A 326 -1.27 20.24 -13.20
N VAL A 327 -1.15 19.61 -14.37
CA VAL A 327 -2.18 19.69 -15.43
C VAL A 327 -3.51 19.15 -14.92
N LEU A 328 -3.52 18.02 -14.20
CA LEU A 328 -4.75 17.46 -13.60
C LEU A 328 -5.43 18.44 -12.63
N LEU A 329 -4.69 19.28 -11.90
CA LEU A 329 -5.28 20.32 -11.05
C LEU A 329 -6.00 21.39 -11.88
N VAL A 330 -5.40 21.80 -13.00
CA VAL A 330 -5.99 22.77 -13.93
C VAL A 330 -7.20 22.17 -14.64
N GLU A 331 -7.12 20.95 -15.15
CA GLU A 331 -8.22 20.28 -15.85
C GLU A 331 -9.43 20.02 -14.96
N ARG A 332 -9.21 19.57 -13.72
CA ARG A 332 -10.31 19.42 -12.75
C ARG A 332 -10.99 20.76 -12.45
N ALA A 333 -10.22 21.85 -12.36
CA ALA A 333 -10.78 23.18 -12.18
C ALA A 333 -11.59 23.64 -13.41
N LEU A 334 -11.09 23.38 -14.62
CA LEU A 334 -11.84 23.67 -15.86
C LEU A 334 -13.11 22.80 -15.97
N ALA A 335 -13.06 21.55 -15.54
CA ALA A 335 -14.22 20.67 -15.48
C ALA A 335 -15.25 21.15 -14.45
N ALA A 336 -14.81 21.63 -13.29
CA ALA A 336 -15.67 22.27 -12.29
C ALA A 336 -16.30 23.58 -12.80
N GLU A 337 -15.63 24.31 -13.69
CA GLU A 337 -16.21 25.42 -14.44
C GLU A 337 -17.19 25.00 -15.54
N LYS A 338 -17.35 23.68 -15.79
CA LYS A 338 -18.10 23.12 -16.91
C LYS A 338 -17.55 23.56 -18.28
N LEU A 339 -16.23 23.76 -18.35
CA LEU A 339 -15.50 24.14 -19.58
C LEU A 339 -14.78 22.96 -20.21
N LEU A 340 -14.56 21.88 -19.45
CA LEU A 340 -13.96 20.64 -19.90
C LEU A 340 -14.84 19.46 -19.46
N ALA A 341 -15.12 18.51 -20.35
CA ALA A 341 -15.86 17.31 -19.97
C ALA A 341 -14.95 16.38 -19.13
N SER A 342 -15.52 15.67 -18.15
CA SER A 342 -14.76 14.83 -17.22
C SER A 342 -13.93 13.74 -17.89
N GLN A 343 -14.38 13.23 -19.04
CA GLN A 343 -13.68 12.23 -19.85
C GLN A 343 -12.36 12.74 -20.46
N TYR A 344 -12.13 14.06 -20.48
CA TYR A 344 -10.92 14.69 -20.96
C TYR A 344 -10.02 15.22 -19.82
N VAL A 345 -10.28 14.80 -18.57
CA VAL A 345 -9.41 15.07 -17.43
C VAL A 345 -8.41 13.91 -17.31
N ASP A 346 -7.39 13.92 -18.16
CA ASP A 346 -6.41 12.83 -18.31
C ASP A 346 -4.98 13.24 -17.93
N GLY A 347 -4.78 14.53 -17.66
CA GLY A 347 -3.51 15.15 -17.30
C GLY A 347 -2.67 15.58 -18.51
N SER A 348 -3.26 15.65 -19.70
CA SER A 348 -2.67 16.22 -20.92
C SER A 348 -3.18 17.64 -21.15
N PHE A 349 -2.29 18.63 -21.30
CA PHE A 349 -2.74 19.96 -21.70
C PHE A 349 -2.96 20.03 -23.22
N GLY A 350 -3.76 19.10 -23.74
CA GLY A 350 -4.06 18.95 -25.15
C GLY A 350 -5.01 20.02 -25.69
N THR A 351 -5.38 19.90 -26.97
CA THR A 351 -6.19 20.90 -27.68
C THR A 351 -7.52 21.22 -26.98
N LEU A 352 -8.17 20.22 -26.37
CA LEU A 352 -9.43 20.42 -25.63
C LEU A 352 -9.21 21.23 -24.35
N THR A 353 -8.11 20.97 -23.63
CA THR A 353 -7.73 21.71 -22.43
C THR A 353 -7.31 23.15 -22.77
N VAL A 354 -6.63 23.38 -23.90
CA VAL A 354 -6.36 24.72 -24.45
C VAL A 354 -7.66 25.48 -24.74
N ASN A 355 -8.63 24.84 -25.41
CA ASN A 355 -9.93 25.45 -25.71
C ASN A 355 -10.73 25.77 -24.44
N ALA A 356 -10.72 24.86 -23.46
CA ALA A 356 -11.38 25.06 -22.17
C ALA A 356 -10.73 26.22 -21.39
N TYR A 357 -9.40 26.31 -21.40
CA TYR A 357 -8.68 27.40 -20.75
C TYR A 357 -8.89 28.75 -21.46
N LYS A 358 -8.99 28.75 -22.79
CA LYS A 358 -9.38 29.92 -23.58
C LYS A 358 -10.78 30.42 -23.20
N ALA A 359 -11.74 29.50 -23.04
CA ALA A 359 -13.09 29.83 -22.58
C ALA A 359 -13.07 30.38 -21.13
N TRP A 360 -12.20 29.86 -20.27
CA TRP A 360 -11.98 30.40 -18.94
C TRP A 360 -11.44 31.83 -18.98
N GLN A 361 -10.43 32.12 -19.81
CA GLN A 361 -9.94 33.48 -20.04
C GLN A 361 -11.07 34.40 -20.55
N GLY A 362 -11.92 33.90 -21.46
CA GLY A 362 -13.11 34.62 -21.90
C GLY A 362 -14.08 34.98 -20.76
N ARG A 363 -14.35 34.05 -19.83
CA ARG A 363 -15.15 34.33 -18.62
C ARG A 363 -14.56 35.41 -17.72
N LEU A 364 -13.24 35.61 -17.79
CA LEU A 364 -12.54 36.65 -17.05
C LEU A 364 -12.48 37.99 -17.80
N GLY A 365 -13.07 38.07 -19.00
CA GLY A 365 -13.12 39.29 -19.83
C GLY A 365 -11.92 39.48 -20.76
N TYR A 366 -11.01 38.50 -20.86
CA TYR A 366 -9.91 38.57 -21.82
C TYR A 366 -10.43 38.33 -23.25
N THR A 367 -9.81 39.00 -24.22
CA THR A 367 -10.16 38.89 -25.65
C THR A 367 -8.89 38.93 -26.50
N GLY A 368 -9.00 38.57 -27.79
CA GLY A 368 -7.89 38.57 -28.72
C GLY A 368 -6.74 37.68 -28.24
N SER A 369 -5.51 38.15 -28.36
CA SER A 369 -4.30 37.43 -27.92
C SER A 369 -4.23 37.20 -26.41
N ALA A 370 -5.04 37.90 -25.61
CA ALA A 370 -5.09 37.70 -24.16
C ALA A 370 -6.00 36.51 -23.75
N ALA A 371 -6.77 35.95 -24.69
CA ALA A 371 -7.57 34.74 -24.53
C ALA A 371 -7.14 33.68 -25.55
N ASP A 372 -5.87 33.28 -25.48
CA ASP A 372 -5.22 32.35 -26.41
C ASP A 372 -5.27 30.87 -25.95
N GLY A 373 -5.70 30.61 -24.71
CA GLY A 373 -5.73 29.28 -24.10
C GLY A 373 -4.44 28.89 -23.39
N ILE A 374 -3.43 29.76 -23.36
CA ILE A 374 -2.19 29.53 -22.61
C ILE A 374 -2.32 30.10 -21.20
N PRO A 375 -2.00 29.34 -20.13
CA PRO A 375 -2.05 29.87 -18.77
C PRO A 375 -1.18 31.11 -18.57
N GLY A 376 -1.82 32.26 -18.36
CA GLY A 376 -1.16 33.47 -17.87
C GLY A 376 -1.29 33.58 -16.35
N LYS A 377 -0.29 34.16 -15.67
CA LYS A 377 -0.23 34.28 -14.19
C LYS A 377 -1.55 34.71 -13.57
N THR A 378 -2.16 35.80 -14.06
CA THR A 378 -3.43 36.33 -13.53
C THR A 378 -4.62 35.38 -13.77
N SER A 379 -4.73 34.81 -14.97
CA SER A 379 -5.82 33.88 -15.31
C SER A 379 -5.75 32.58 -14.49
N LEU A 380 -4.52 32.08 -14.26
CA LEU A 380 -4.26 30.87 -13.50
C LEU A 380 -4.44 31.12 -12.00
N ALA A 381 -4.04 32.29 -11.50
CA ALA A 381 -4.29 32.74 -10.14
C ALA A 381 -5.78 32.76 -9.81
N LYS A 382 -6.60 33.30 -10.73
CA LYS A 382 -8.05 33.39 -10.57
C LYS A 382 -8.69 31.99 -10.56
N LEU A 383 -8.21 31.09 -11.43
CA LEU A 383 -8.68 29.70 -11.46
C LEU A 383 -8.31 28.98 -10.16
N GLY A 384 -7.04 29.08 -9.72
CA GLY A 384 -6.56 28.48 -8.48
C GLY A 384 -7.20 29.08 -7.23
N SER A 385 -7.50 30.37 -7.22
CA SER A 385 -8.24 31.01 -6.12
C SER A 385 -9.64 30.42 -5.97
N LYS A 386 -10.31 30.12 -7.08
CA LYS A 386 -11.65 29.54 -7.10
C LYS A 386 -11.66 28.04 -6.81
N HIS A 387 -10.65 27.31 -7.26
CA HIS A 387 -10.59 25.84 -7.21
C HIS A 387 -9.54 25.27 -6.26
N GLY A 388 -8.97 26.10 -5.40
CA GLY A 388 -8.20 25.64 -4.24
C GLY A 388 -6.74 25.29 -4.50
N PHE A 389 -6.09 25.86 -5.52
CA PHE A 389 -4.63 25.75 -5.71
C PHE A 389 -3.93 27.13 -5.70
N THR A 390 -2.64 27.14 -5.36
CA THR A 390 -1.76 28.31 -5.45
C THR A 390 -0.83 28.16 -6.64
N ILE A 391 -0.30 29.28 -7.11
CA ILE A 391 0.66 29.32 -8.22
C ILE A 391 2.06 29.61 -7.69
N THR A 392 3.03 28.90 -8.24
CA THR A 392 4.45 29.26 -8.17
C THR A 392 4.92 29.71 -9.55
N ASP A 393 5.99 30.49 -9.59
CA ASP A 393 6.57 30.91 -10.87
C ASP A 393 7.29 29.75 -11.58
#